data_AF-A0A963A4A9-F1
#
_entry.id   AF-A0A963A4A9-F1
#
_cell.length_a   1.000
_cell.length_b   1.000
_cell.length_c   1.000
_cell.angle_alpha   90.00
_cell.angle_beta   90.00
_cell.angle_gamma   90.00
#
_symmetry.space_group_name_H-M   'P 1'
#
loop_
_entity.id
_entity.type
_entity.pdbx_description
1 polymer ?
#
loop_
_entity_poly.entity_id
_entity_poly.type
_entity_poly.pdbx_seq_one_letter_code
_entity_poly.pdbx_strand_id
1 'polypeptide(L)'
;MTFSGPMLAAEGLVKIQDLIMKDDAKCTSCHDESDKAKPLVIGQTRHGTRADGRTPTCVSCHGESDQHIREAEAGEIKPPSKTDVVFGMRSKTDALTQNGKCLSCHQG
;
A
#
# COMPACT_ATOMS: atom_id res chain seq x y z
N MET A 1 49.08 12.09 21.34
CA MET A 1 48.26 10.88 21.12
C MET A 1 46.85 11.24 21.57
N THR A 2 46.01 11.78 20.68
CA THR A 2 45.12 11.08 19.73
C THR A 2 43.83 10.57 20.37
N PHE A 3 42.70 11.15 19.89
CA PHE A 3 41.35 10.58 19.72
C PHE A 3 40.57 10.21 21.01
N SER A 4 39.27 10.43 21.17
CA SER A 4 38.18 10.74 20.25
C SER A 4 36.97 11.21 21.08
N GLY A 5 36.20 12.15 20.55
CA GLY A 5 34.86 12.46 21.07
C GLY A 5 33.87 11.33 20.79
N PRO A 6 32.78 11.19 21.57
CA PRO A 6 31.72 10.26 21.24
C PRO A 6 30.90 10.78 20.06
N MET A 7 30.72 9.88 19.11
CA MET A 7 29.99 10.01 17.86
C MET A 7 28.53 10.42 18.06
N LEU A 8 28.04 11.26 17.15
CA LEU A 8 26.61 11.39 16.85
C LEU A 8 26.08 10.02 16.38
N ALA A 9 25.08 9.49 17.08
CA ALA A 9 24.15 8.53 16.49
C ALA A 9 23.06 9.32 15.77
N ALA A 10 23.19 9.47 14.45
CA ALA A 10 22.05 9.76 13.60
C ALA A 10 21.36 8.42 13.31
N GLU A 11 20.41 8.04 14.16
CA GLU A 11 19.48 6.98 13.82
C GLU A 11 18.67 7.46 12.61
N GLY A 12 18.89 6.81 11.46
CA GLY A 12 18.27 7.17 10.21
C GLY A 12 16.76 7.12 10.33
N LEU A 13 16.13 8.29 10.35
CA LEU A 13 14.72 8.42 10.02
C LEU A 13 14.56 7.93 8.58
N VAL A 14 14.18 6.65 8.42
CA VAL A 14 13.67 6.16 7.14
C VAL A 14 12.46 7.00 6.85
N LYS A 15 12.64 7.99 5.97
CA LYS A 15 11.56 8.85 5.53
C LYS A 15 10.58 7.91 4.82
N ILE A 16 9.45 7.60 5.47
CA ILE A 16 8.36 6.86 4.87
C ILE A 16 7.91 7.68 3.67
N GLN A 17 8.38 7.25 2.51
CA GLN A 17 8.21 7.92 1.23
C GLN A 17 7.26 7.09 0.38
N ASP A 18 6.51 7.77 -0.45
CA ASP A 18 5.67 7.15 -1.45
C ASP A 18 6.53 6.47 -2.52
N LEU A 19 6.27 5.20 -2.82
CA LEU A 19 7.07 4.44 -3.78
C LEU A 19 6.45 4.46 -5.18
N ILE A 20 5.17 4.15 -5.31
CA ILE A 20 4.49 3.96 -6.61
C ILE A 20 3.44 5.04 -6.87
N MET A 21 2.53 5.26 -5.93
CA MET A 21 1.43 6.22 -6.02
C MET A 21 1.52 7.29 -4.93
N LYS A 22 0.66 8.30 -4.99
CA LYS A 22 0.56 9.29 -3.91
C LYS A 22 -0.03 8.64 -2.65
N ASP A 23 0.52 8.98 -1.49
CA ASP A 23 0.11 8.53 -0.16
C ASP A 23 0.15 6.99 0.00
N ASP A 24 0.95 6.30 -0.82
CA ASP A 24 1.06 4.84 -0.80
C ASP A 24 2.09 4.31 0.18
N ALA A 25 2.86 5.20 0.82
CA ALA A 25 3.87 4.83 1.78
C ALA A 25 3.30 4.00 2.96
N LYS A 26 2.00 4.18 3.28
CA LYS A 26 1.28 3.37 4.28
C LYS A 26 1.07 1.90 3.87
N CYS A 27 1.17 1.61 2.57
CA CYS A 27 1.09 0.26 2.02
C CYS A 27 2.49 -0.26 1.71
N THR A 28 3.37 0.58 1.14
CA THR A 28 4.70 0.16 0.68
C THR A 28 5.75 0.12 1.79
N SER A 29 5.40 0.51 3.01
CA SER A 29 6.23 0.25 4.21
C SER A 29 6.34 -1.25 4.52
N CYS A 30 5.33 -2.04 4.14
CA CYS A 30 5.28 -3.49 4.35
C CYS A 30 5.28 -4.29 3.04
N HIS A 31 4.92 -3.68 1.92
CA HIS A 31 4.84 -4.32 0.62
C HIS A 31 5.88 -3.80 -0.37
N ASP A 32 6.68 -4.71 -0.92
CA ASP A 32 7.72 -4.43 -1.91
C ASP A 32 7.59 -5.33 -3.16
N GLU A 33 8.56 -5.27 -4.06
CA GLU A 33 8.60 -6.07 -5.29
C GLU A 33 8.76 -7.58 -5.08
N SER A 34 9.18 -8.00 -3.89
CA SER A 34 9.36 -9.41 -3.53
C SER A 34 8.08 -10.06 -3.05
N ASP A 35 7.04 -9.27 -2.76
CA ASP A 35 5.76 -9.78 -2.29
C ASP A 35 5.10 -10.71 -3.33
N LYS A 36 4.70 -11.89 -2.85
CA LYS A 36 3.96 -12.89 -3.64
C LYS A 36 2.65 -12.38 -4.21
N ALA A 37 1.97 -11.46 -3.50
CA ALA A 37 0.73 -10.85 -4.00
C ALA A 37 0.99 -9.83 -5.13
N LYS A 38 2.25 -9.38 -5.28
CA LYS A 38 2.70 -8.43 -6.30
C LYS A 38 1.88 -7.14 -6.38
N PRO A 39 1.56 -6.46 -5.26
CA PRO A 39 0.73 -5.26 -5.29
C PRO A 39 1.33 -4.13 -6.13
N LEU A 40 2.66 -4.04 -6.21
CA LEU A 40 3.35 -2.94 -6.89
C LEU A 40 3.29 -3.00 -8.42
N VAL A 41 2.82 -4.10 -9.02
CA VAL A 41 2.64 -4.18 -10.49
C VAL A 41 1.62 -3.17 -11.01
N ILE A 42 0.76 -2.63 -10.14
CA ILE A 42 -0.17 -1.55 -10.49
C ILE A 42 0.55 -0.32 -11.05
N GLY A 43 1.78 -0.05 -10.60
CA GLY A 43 2.62 1.04 -11.08
C GLY A 43 2.97 0.95 -12.57
N GLN A 44 2.82 -0.22 -13.17
CA GLN A 44 3.07 -0.46 -14.60
C GLN A 44 1.80 -0.32 -15.45
N THR A 45 0.67 0.09 -14.85
CA THR A 45 -0.63 0.20 -15.51
C THR A 45 -1.07 1.66 -15.68
N ARG A 46 -2.19 1.88 -16.38
CA ARG A 46 -2.79 3.22 -16.51
C ARG A 46 -3.29 3.79 -15.19
N HIS A 47 -3.66 2.96 -14.22
CA HIS A 47 -4.10 3.45 -12.91
C HIS A 47 -2.94 3.78 -11.97
N GLY A 48 -1.71 3.32 -12.27
CA GLY A 48 -0.53 3.61 -11.47
C GLY A 48 0.32 4.79 -11.97
N THR A 49 -0.08 5.48 -13.05
CA THR A 49 0.71 6.61 -13.54
C THR A 49 0.63 7.81 -12.59
N ARG A 50 1.79 8.37 -12.23
CA ARG A 50 1.89 9.60 -11.43
C ARG A 50 1.76 10.88 -12.26
N ALA A 51 1.74 10.75 -13.60
CA ALA A 51 1.67 11.90 -14.50
C ALA A 51 0.26 12.51 -14.63
N ASP A 52 -0.79 11.80 -14.19
CA ASP A 52 -2.17 12.26 -14.21
C ASP A 52 -2.70 12.30 -12.77
N GLY A 53 -2.99 13.49 -12.24
CA GLY A 53 -3.47 13.65 -10.87
C GLY A 53 -4.87 13.09 -10.61
N ARG A 54 -5.57 12.60 -11.63
CA ARG A 54 -6.86 11.90 -11.51
C ARG A 54 -6.70 10.41 -11.26
N THR A 55 -5.48 9.86 -11.36
CA THR A 55 -5.26 8.45 -11.09
C THR A 55 -5.59 8.11 -9.64
N PRO A 56 -6.14 6.91 -9.39
CA PRO A 56 -6.48 6.48 -8.05
C PRO A 56 -5.23 6.21 -7.21
N THR A 57 -5.44 6.03 -5.91
CA THR A 57 -4.44 5.49 -4.98
C THR A 57 -4.81 4.05 -4.59
N CYS A 58 -3.98 3.40 -3.77
CA CYS A 58 -4.27 2.06 -3.23
C CYS A 58 -5.67 1.99 -2.61
N VAL A 59 -6.03 3.00 -1.82
CA VAL A 59 -7.28 3.02 -1.05
C VAL A 59 -8.52 3.28 -1.89
N SER A 60 -8.37 3.97 -3.03
CA SER A 60 -9.47 4.17 -3.96
C SER A 60 -10.08 2.83 -4.41
N CYS A 61 -9.25 1.80 -4.56
CA CYS A 61 -9.68 0.46 -4.95
C CYS A 61 -9.84 -0.48 -3.74
N HIS A 62 -8.88 -0.49 -2.81
CA HIS A 62 -8.80 -1.49 -1.74
C HIS A 62 -9.45 -1.09 -0.41
N GLY A 63 -9.92 0.17 -0.29
CA GLY A 63 -10.39 0.73 0.98
C GLY A 63 -9.24 1.12 1.91
N GLU A 64 -9.56 1.70 3.07
CA GLU A 64 -8.55 2.16 4.03
C GLU A 64 -7.72 1.00 4.61
N SER A 65 -8.35 -0.17 4.75
CA SER A 65 -7.71 -1.43 5.17
C SER A 65 -7.02 -1.32 6.54
N ASP A 66 -7.60 -0.53 7.46
CA ASP A 66 -6.96 -0.25 8.75
C ASP A 66 -6.71 -1.53 9.58
N GLN A 67 -7.61 -2.52 9.51
CA GLN A 67 -7.42 -3.78 10.23
C GLN A 67 -6.23 -4.58 9.67
N HIS A 68 -6.08 -4.61 8.34
CA HIS A 68 -4.94 -5.24 7.68
C HIS A 68 -3.63 -4.60 8.12
N ILE A 69 -3.57 -3.26 8.13
CA ILE A 69 -2.39 -2.50 8.55
C ILE A 69 -2.07 -2.78 10.02
N ARG A 70 -3.05 -2.63 10.92
CA ARG A 70 -2.84 -2.86 12.37
C ARG A 70 -2.34 -4.27 12.68
N GLU A 71 -2.91 -5.29 12.03
CA GLU A 71 -2.48 -6.67 12.24
C GLU A 71 -1.09 -6.95 11.65
N ALA A 72 -0.75 -6.32 10.51
CA ALA A 72 0.58 -6.41 9.93
C ALA A 72 1.64 -5.76 10.85
N GLU A 73 1.33 -4.58 11.40
CA GLU A 73 2.19 -3.86 12.35
C GLU A 73 2.35 -4.59 13.68
N ALA A 74 1.33 -5.31 14.13
CA ALA A 74 1.39 -6.15 15.33
C ALA A 74 2.38 -7.33 15.19
N GLY A 75 2.76 -7.70 13.96
CA GLY A 75 3.81 -8.70 13.70
C GLY A 75 3.43 -10.11 14.15
N GLU A 76 2.14 -10.47 14.11
CA GLU A 76 1.67 -11.79 14.49
C GLU A 76 2.18 -12.90 13.54
N ILE A 77 2.30 -14.14 14.05
CA ILE A 77 2.77 -15.31 13.26
C ILE A 77 1.81 -15.63 12.10
N LYS A 78 0.52 -15.31 12.26
CA LYS A 78 -0.48 -15.50 11.20
C LYS A 78 -0.46 -14.31 10.24
N PRO A 79 -0.76 -14.53 8.95
CA PRO A 79 -0.96 -13.42 8.02
C PRO A 79 -2.06 -12.46 8.52
N PRO A 80 -1.92 -11.15 8.25
CA PRO A 80 -3.00 -10.21 8.53
C PRO A 80 -4.26 -10.59 7.74
N SER A 81 -5.38 -10.07 8.22
CA SER A 81 -6.65 -10.02 7.51
C SER A 81 -6.46 -9.40 6.12
N LYS A 82 -7.39 -9.67 5.21
CA LYS A 82 -7.34 -9.08 3.88
C LYS A 82 -7.70 -7.60 3.93
N THR A 83 -7.30 -6.84 2.91
CA THR A 83 -7.77 -5.47 2.67
C THR A 83 -9.29 -5.41 2.58
N ASP A 84 -9.89 -4.23 2.80
CA ASP A 84 -11.35 -4.07 2.85
C ASP A 84 -12.03 -4.55 1.55
N VAL A 85 -11.37 -4.28 0.43
CA VAL A 85 -11.75 -4.80 -0.88
C VAL A 85 -10.65 -5.69 -1.44
N VAL A 86 -11.03 -6.92 -1.78
CA VAL A 86 -10.22 -7.85 -2.55
C VAL A 86 -10.96 -8.15 -3.85
N PHE A 87 -10.27 -8.03 -4.98
CA PHE A 87 -10.84 -8.37 -6.28
C PHE A 87 -10.73 -9.87 -6.57
N GLY A 88 -11.75 -10.41 -7.21
CA GLY A 88 -11.75 -11.77 -7.74
C GLY A 88 -12.96 -12.61 -7.33
N MET A 89 -13.18 -13.68 -8.08
CA MET A 89 -14.35 -14.55 -7.95
C MET A 89 -14.47 -15.25 -6.60
N ARG A 90 -13.34 -15.48 -5.90
CA ARG A 90 -13.30 -16.14 -4.58
C ARG A 90 -13.17 -15.14 -3.43
N SER A 91 -13.30 -13.85 -3.70
CA SER A 91 -13.26 -12.82 -2.67
C SER A 91 -14.48 -12.91 -1.76
N LYS A 92 -14.32 -12.45 -0.51
CA LYS A 92 -15.45 -12.19 0.39
C LYS A 92 -16.15 -10.88 0.05
N THR A 93 -15.50 -9.98 -0.68
CA THR A 93 -16.10 -8.76 -1.19
C THR A 93 -17.05 -9.13 -2.33
N ASP A 94 -18.32 -8.77 -2.20
CA ASP A 94 -19.34 -9.08 -3.21
C ASP A 94 -19.11 -8.31 -4.53
N ALA A 95 -19.72 -8.80 -5.61
CA ALA A 95 -19.54 -8.24 -6.94
C ALA A 95 -20.02 -6.79 -7.07
N LEU A 96 -21.07 -6.39 -6.34
CA LEU A 96 -21.58 -5.02 -6.37
C LEU A 96 -20.55 -4.07 -5.76
N THR A 97 -19.96 -4.45 -4.63
CA THR A 97 -18.89 -3.69 -3.97
C THR A 97 -17.64 -3.60 -4.84
N GLN A 98 -17.20 -4.70 -5.48
CA GLN A 98 -16.06 -4.68 -6.41
C GLN A 98 -16.33 -3.75 -7.60
N ASN A 99 -17.50 -3.87 -8.25
CA ASN A 99 -17.86 -3.03 -9.39
C ASN A 99 -17.98 -1.55 -9.00
N GLY A 100 -18.47 -1.26 -7.80
CA GLY A 100 -18.57 0.10 -7.27
C GLY A 100 -17.25 0.84 -7.24
N LYS A 101 -16.11 0.15 -7.04
CA LYS A 101 -14.77 0.76 -7.08
C LYS A 101 -14.36 1.25 -8.47
N CYS A 102 -14.84 0.58 -9.52
CA CYS A 102 -14.62 1.02 -10.89
C CYS A 102 -15.56 2.19 -11.22
N LEU A 103 -16.82 2.05 -10.83
CA LEU A 103 -17.88 2.99 -11.16
C LEU A 103 -17.81 4.30 -10.39
N SER A 104 -17.07 4.38 -9.28
CA SER A 104 -16.86 5.65 -8.58
C SER A 104 -16.15 6.72 -9.43
N CYS A 105 -15.37 6.30 -10.45
CA CYS A 105 -14.73 7.20 -11.41
C CYS A 105 -15.25 7.01 -12.85
N HIS A 106 -15.74 5.81 -13.19
CA HIS A 106 -16.23 5.47 -14.53
C HIS A 106 -17.77 5.42 -14.63
N GLN A 107 -18.44 6.32 -13.92
CA GLN A 107 -19.89 6.57 -14.05
C GLN A 107 -20.12 7.58 -15.18
N GLY A 108 -20.19 7.06 -16.41
CA GLY A 108 -20.72 7.71 -17.64
C GLY A 108 -20.65 9.22 -17.72
#